data_AF-A0AAW7SMG7-F1
#
_entry.id   AF-A0AAW7SMG7-F1
#
_cell.length_a   1.000
_cell.length_b   1.000
_cell.length_c   1.000
_cell.angle_alpha   90.00
_cell.angle_beta   90.00
_cell.angle_gamma   90.00
#
_symmetry.space_group_name_H-M   'P 1'
#
loop_
_entity.id
_entity.type
_entity.pdbx_description
1 polymer ?
#
loop_
_entity_poly.entity_id
_entity_poly.type
_entity_poly.pdbx_seq_one_letter_code
_entity_poly.pdbx_strand_id
1 'polypeptide(L)'
;MNAPQVFDPHGAAAAVAADPAPRLREIPYNYTSFSDREIVIRLLGEEAWSVLDELRAERRTGRSARMLYEVLGDIWVVRRNPYLQDDLLDNPKRRALLIEALNHRLTEIGKRRSADLTEHRDAAGRERASRVEMLEAAAQRAVDEFADEFDKMAELRRRATKALGR
;
A
#
# COMPACT_ATOMS: atom_id res chain seq x y z
N MET A 1 -48.15 13.97 -41.95
CA MET A 1 -47.46 12.79 -41.38
C MET A 1 -46.27 13.32 -40.58
N ASN A 2 -46.49 13.67 -39.31
CA ASN A 2 -45.45 14.17 -38.42
C ASN A 2 -44.75 12.99 -37.75
N ALA A 3 -43.45 12.82 -38.01
CA ALA A 3 -42.63 11.83 -37.34
C ALA A 3 -42.38 12.25 -35.88
N PRO A 4 -42.36 11.30 -34.93
CA PRO A 4 -42.20 11.63 -33.51
C PRO A 4 -40.79 12.16 -33.24
N GLN A 5 -40.71 13.30 -32.56
CA GLN A 5 -39.47 13.79 -31.99
C GLN A 5 -39.09 12.92 -30.79
N VAL A 6 -37.93 12.27 -30.88
CA VAL A 6 -37.32 11.56 -29.76
C VAL A 6 -36.85 12.60 -28.75
N PHE A 7 -37.41 12.54 -27.55
CA PHE A 7 -36.99 13.35 -26.41
C PHE A 7 -35.72 12.72 -25.82
N ASP A 8 -34.59 13.39 -25.97
CA ASP A 8 -33.31 12.96 -25.38
C ASP A 8 -32.93 13.92 -24.24
N PRO A 9 -33.20 13.58 -22.97
CA PRO A 9 -33.08 14.51 -21.84
C PRO A 9 -31.63 14.75 -21.41
N HIS A 10 -30.65 14.09 -22.01
CA HIS A 10 -29.24 14.14 -21.59
C HIS A 10 -28.30 14.36 -22.76
N GLY A 11 -28.45 15.50 -23.43
CA GLY A 11 -27.45 16.06 -24.36
C GLY A 11 -26.08 16.28 -23.70
N ALA A 12 -25.34 15.20 -23.53
CA ALA A 12 -23.94 15.17 -23.11
C ALA A 12 -23.16 14.17 -23.98
N ALA A 13 -23.44 14.15 -25.28
CA ALA A 13 -22.50 13.68 -26.29
C ALA A 13 -21.46 14.78 -26.55
N ALA A 14 -20.55 14.99 -25.59
CA ALA A 14 -19.28 15.69 -25.82
C ALA A 14 -18.34 15.49 -24.63
N ALA A 15 -17.10 15.09 -24.94
CA ALA A 15 -15.96 14.89 -24.04
C ALA A 15 -16.00 13.62 -23.17
N VAL A 16 -15.92 12.46 -23.82
CA VAL A 16 -14.99 11.42 -23.32
C VAL A 16 -13.59 12.02 -23.47
N ALA A 17 -13.19 12.83 -22.49
CA ALA A 17 -11.83 13.31 -22.39
C ALA A 17 -10.92 12.08 -22.41
N ALA A 18 -9.96 12.11 -23.32
CA ALA A 18 -8.98 11.07 -23.53
C ALA A 18 -8.54 10.44 -22.21
N ASP A 19 -8.66 9.12 -22.12
CA ASP A 19 -8.05 8.32 -21.06
C ASP A 19 -6.57 8.73 -21.00
N PRO A 20 -6.11 9.47 -19.97
CA PRO A 20 -4.70 9.82 -19.88
C PRO A 20 -3.99 8.48 -19.71
N ALA A 21 -3.10 8.16 -20.66
CA ALA A 21 -2.34 6.91 -20.76
C ALA A 21 -2.24 6.17 -19.41
N PRO A 22 -2.61 4.87 -19.32
CA PRO A 22 -2.82 4.19 -18.06
C PRO A 22 -1.63 4.44 -17.15
N ARG A 23 -1.85 5.26 -16.10
CA ARG A 23 -0.82 5.55 -15.11
C ARG A 23 -0.40 4.21 -14.54
N LEU A 24 0.81 3.76 -14.89
CA LEU A 24 1.33 2.47 -14.46
C LEU A 24 1.40 2.52 -12.93
N ARG A 25 0.53 1.76 -12.28
CA ARG A 25 0.47 1.67 -10.82
C ARG A 25 1.56 0.72 -10.33
N GLU A 26 2.31 1.15 -9.33
CA GLU A 26 3.35 0.34 -8.68
C GLU A 26 2.78 -0.41 -7.48
N ILE A 27 1.77 0.15 -6.80
CA ILE A 27 1.07 -0.51 -5.69
C ILE A 27 0.02 -1.49 -6.23
N PRO A 28 0.12 -2.79 -5.91
CA PRO A 28 -0.89 -3.78 -6.28
C PRO A 28 -2.24 -3.51 -5.60
N TYR A 29 -3.32 -3.98 -6.22
CA TYR A 29 -4.69 -3.91 -5.68
C TYR A 29 -5.18 -2.49 -5.35
N ASN A 30 -4.55 -1.46 -5.92
CA ASN A 30 -5.01 -0.09 -5.78
C ASN A 30 -6.17 0.19 -6.74
N TYR A 31 -7.38 -0.14 -6.30
CA TYR A 31 -8.64 0.14 -7.00
C TYR A 31 -9.31 1.43 -6.52
N THR A 32 -8.59 2.28 -5.79
CA THR A 32 -9.12 3.51 -5.21
C THR A 32 -8.65 4.74 -5.99
N SER A 33 -9.28 5.90 -5.75
CA SER A 33 -8.85 7.17 -6.34
C SER A 33 -7.50 7.67 -5.81
N PHE A 34 -6.96 7.04 -4.75
CA PHE A 34 -5.66 7.41 -4.19
C PHE A 34 -4.51 7.06 -5.15
N SER A 35 -3.61 8.01 -5.32
CA SER A 35 -2.31 7.82 -5.95
C SER A 35 -1.38 6.99 -5.08
N ASP A 36 -0.41 6.35 -5.70
CA ASP A 36 0.60 5.56 -4.96
C ASP A 36 1.40 6.47 -4.01
N ARG A 37 1.61 7.73 -4.41
CA ARG A 37 2.15 8.78 -3.53
C ARG A 37 1.30 8.96 -2.28
N GLU A 38 -0.01 9.16 -2.42
CA GLU A 38 -0.89 9.38 -1.26
C GLU A 38 -0.92 8.18 -0.32
N ILE A 39 -0.91 6.96 -0.88
CA ILE A 39 -0.86 5.73 -0.07
C ILE A 39 0.46 5.67 0.70
N VAL A 40 1.60 5.87 0.02
CA VAL A 40 2.92 5.87 0.66
C VAL A 40 2.99 6.92 1.76
N ILE A 41 2.56 8.15 1.49
CA ILE A 41 2.59 9.23 2.49
C ILE A 41 1.73 8.89 3.71
N ARG A 42 0.54 8.31 3.47
CA ARG A 42 -0.37 7.96 4.55
C ARG A 42 0.11 6.79 5.39
N LEU A 43 0.85 5.85 4.81
CA LEU A 43 1.37 4.67 5.50
C LEU A 43 2.75 4.90 6.12
N LEU A 44 3.65 5.60 5.43
CA LEU A 44 5.07 5.71 5.77
C LEU A 44 5.53 7.15 6.07
N GLY A 45 4.73 8.15 5.73
CA GLY A 45 5.07 9.57 5.87
C GLY A 45 5.68 10.18 4.60
N GLU A 46 5.79 11.51 4.60
CA GLU A 46 6.26 12.29 3.45
C GLU A 46 7.75 12.09 3.17
N GLU A 47 8.56 11.93 4.22
CA GLU A 47 10.00 11.67 4.11
C GLU A 47 10.27 10.36 3.33
N ALA A 48 9.51 9.31 3.62
CA ALA A 48 9.64 8.02 2.92
C ALA A 48 9.30 8.13 1.43
N TRP A 49 8.32 8.97 1.07
CA TRP A 49 8.03 9.25 -0.34
C TRP A 49 9.20 9.95 -1.04
N SER A 50 9.79 10.97 -0.41
CA SER A 50 10.95 11.67 -0.98
C SER A 50 12.13 10.72 -1.22
N VAL A 51 12.43 9.84 -0.25
CA VAL A 51 13.49 8.83 -0.39
C VAL A 51 13.18 7.83 -1.52
N LEU A 52 11.93 7.40 -1.66
CA LEU A 52 11.53 6.52 -2.76
C LEU A 52 11.69 7.19 -4.12
N ASP A 53 11.39 8.48 -4.24
CA ASP A 53 11.53 9.22 -5.49
C ASP A 53 13.01 9.37 -5.90
N GLU A 54 13.89 9.66 -4.93
CA GLU A 54 15.35 9.67 -5.13
C GLU A 54 15.85 8.30 -5.61
N LEU A 55 15.46 7.21 -4.94
CA LEU A 55 15.89 5.85 -5.29
C LEU A 55 15.33 5.39 -6.66
N ARG A 56 14.14 5.85 -7.07
CA ARG A 56 13.58 5.56 -8.40
C ARG A 56 14.43 6.20 -9.51
N ALA A 57 14.97 7.40 -9.29
CA ALA A 57 15.82 8.07 -10.26
C ALA A 57 17.12 7.28 -10.52
N GLU A 58 17.62 6.55 -9.52
CA GLU A 58 18.86 5.77 -9.61
C GLU A 58 18.69 4.41 -10.34
N ARG A 59 17.46 3.98 -10.66
CA ARG A 59 17.10 2.76 -11.45
C ARG A 59 17.75 1.43 -11.01
N ARG A 60 18.32 1.34 -9.81
CA ARG A 60 18.99 0.12 -9.29
C ARG A 60 18.13 -0.72 -8.34
N THR A 61 17.23 -0.10 -7.60
CA THR A 61 16.48 -0.73 -6.50
C THR A 61 15.10 -1.24 -6.92
N GLY A 62 14.86 -1.46 -8.22
CA GLY A 62 13.51 -1.74 -8.75
C GLY A 62 12.82 -2.96 -8.14
N ARG A 63 13.57 -4.02 -7.79
CA ARG A 63 12.97 -5.20 -7.14
C ARG A 63 12.61 -4.95 -5.67
N SER A 64 13.50 -4.31 -4.91
CA SER A 64 13.22 -3.99 -3.50
C SER A 64 12.08 -2.97 -3.38
N ALA A 65 12.02 -1.99 -4.30
CA ALA A 65 10.90 -1.06 -4.39
C ALA A 65 9.57 -1.78 -4.68
N ARG A 66 9.55 -2.70 -5.65
CA ARG A 66 8.36 -3.53 -5.93
C ARG A 66 7.90 -4.32 -4.71
N MET A 67 8.83 -4.95 -4.00
CA MET A 67 8.51 -5.70 -2.78
C MET A 67 7.92 -4.79 -1.70
N LEU A 68 8.45 -3.58 -1.54
CA LEU A 68 7.88 -2.59 -0.63
C LEU A 68 6.45 -2.22 -1.04
N TYR A 69 6.20 -1.93 -2.33
CA TYR A 69 4.85 -1.63 -2.81
C TYR A 69 3.88 -2.80 -2.63
N GLU A 70 4.34 -4.04 -2.74
CA GLU A 70 3.52 -5.22 -2.41
C GLU A 70 3.13 -5.22 -0.92
N VAL A 71 4.07 -4.95 0.01
CA VAL A 71 3.73 -4.80 1.45
C VAL A 71 2.70 -3.70 1.67
N LEU A 72 2.92 -2.52 1.06
CA LEU A 72 2.00 -1.38 1.21
C LEU A 72 0.62 -1.67 0.60
N GLY A 73 0.58 -2.37 -0.53
CA GLY A 73 -0.65 -2.79 -1.20
C GLY A 73 -1.46 -3.76 -0.35
N ASP A 74 -0.79 -4.76 0.26
CA ASP A 74 -1.44 -5.74 1.15
C ASP A 74 -2.03 -5.07 2.41
N ILE A 75 -1.33 -4.10 3.01
CA ILE A 75 -1.88 -3.30 4.12
C ILE A 75 -3.07 -2.46 3.63
N TRP A 76 -2.90 -1.75 2.50
CA TRP A 76 -3.89 -0.82 1.99
C TRP A 76 -5.20 -1.51 1.60
N VAL A 77 -5.13 -2.65 0.92
CA VAL A 77 -6.32 -3.39 0.47
C VAL A 77 -7.14 -3.86 1.67
N VAL A 78 -6.49 -4.32 2.74
CA VAL A 78 -7.20 -4.72 3.97
C VAL A 78 -7.81 -3.50 4.64
N ARG A 79 -7.07 -2.40 4.82
CA ARG A 79 -7.60 -1.16 5.45
C ARG A 79 -8.80 -0.56 4.71
N ARG A 80 -8.93 -0.82 3.40
CA ARG A 80 -10.00 -0.27 2.55
C ARG A 80 -11.14 -1.24 2.29
N ASN A 81 -11.04 -2.50 2.73
CA ASN A 81 -12.04 -3.52 2.48
C ASN A 81 -12.58 -4.08 3.81
N PRO A 82 -13.76 -3.62 4.28
CA PRO A 82 -14.37 -4.11 5.50
C PRO A 82 -14.54 -5.63 5.55
N TYR A 83 -14.83 -6.28 4.41
CA TYR A 83 -14.98 -7.74 4.35
C TYR A 83 -13.67 -8.48 4.63
N LEU A 84 -12.52 -7.93 4.18
CA LEU A 84 -11.21 -8.50 4.52
C LEU A 84 -10.88 -8.28 6.00
N GLN A 85 -11.22 -7.11 6.54
CA GLN A 85 -11.03 -6.86 7.97
C GLN A 85 -11.87 -7.81 8.83
N ASP A 86 -13.13 -8.02 8.47
CA ASP A 86 -14.04 -8.94 9.15
C ASP A 86 -13.49 -10.37 9.13
N ASP A 87 -13.11 -10.88 7.95
CA ASP A 87 -12.52 -12.21 7.79
C ASP A 87 -11.24 -12.40 8.62
N LEU A 88 -10.35 -11.40 8.65
CA LEU A 88 -9.11 -11.45 9.41
C LEU A 88 -9.33 -11.32 10.92
N LEU A 89 -10.38 -10.61 11.35
CA LEU A 89 -10.78 -10.56 12.77
C LEU A 89 -11.37 -11.90 13.23
N ASP A 90 -12.16 -12.55 12.38
CA ASP A 90 -12.80 -13.83 12.68
C ASP A 90 -11.82 -15.01 12.55
N ASN A 91 -10.74 -14.86 11.79
CA ASN A 91 -9.74 -15.90 11.55
C ASN A 91 -8.31 -15.49 11.97
N PRO A 92 -7.97 -15.62 13.27
CA PRO A 92 -6.66 -15.21 13.81
C PRO A 92 -5.47 -15.91 13.16
N LYS A 93 -5.64 -17.15 12.66
CA LYS A 93 -4.59 -17.88 11.93
C LYS A 93 -4.31 -17.22 10.59
N ARG A 94 -5.34 -16.83 9.85
CA ARG A 94 -5.18 -16.13 8.57
C ARG A 94 -4.52 -14.77 8.75
N ARG A 95 -4.91 -14.04 9.80
CA ARG A 95 -4.25 -12.79 10.23
C ARG A 95 -2.77 -13.01 10.50
N ALA A 96 -2.41 -14.01 11.31
CA ALA A 96 -1.01 -14.30 11.62
C ALA A 96 -0.18 -14.61 10.36
N LEU A 97 -0.72 -15.42 9.45
CA LEU A 97 -0.05 -15.75 8.18
C LEU A 97 0.18 -14.52 7.29
N LEU A 98 -0.79 -13.59 7.24
CA LEU A 98 -0.63 -12.33 6.52
C LEU A 98 0.51 -11.51 7.11
N ILE A 99 0.50 -11.27 8.43
CA ILE A 99 1.53 -10.49 9.11
C ILE A 99 2.93 -11.14 8.95
N GLU A 100 3.02 -12.47 9.07
CA GLU A 100 4.26 -13.21 8.83
C GLU A 100 4.77 -13.03 7.40
N ALA A 101 3.89 -13.09 6.40
CA ALA A 101 4.25 -12.87 5.00
C ALA A 101 4.77 -11.44 4.75
N LEU A 102 4.17 -10.43 5.38
CA LEU A 102 4.65 -9.04 5.29
C LEU A 102 6.05 -8.90 5.91
N ASN A 103 6.25 -9.43 7.12
CA ASN A 103 7.55 -9.41 7.80
C ASN A 103 8.64 -10.17 7.03
N HIS A 104 8.28 -11.31 6.43
CA HIS A 104 9.18 -12.06 5.56
C HIS A 104 9.60 -11.23 4.34
N ARG A 105 8.65 -10.53 3.70
CA ARG A 105 8.95 -9.67 2.55
C ARG A 105 9.88 -8.50 2.94
N LEU A 106 9.68 -7.88 4.10
CA LEU A 106 10.60 -6.86 4.63
C LEU A 106 11.99 -7.42 4.90
N THR A 107 12.08 -8.61 5.51
CA THR A 107 13.36 -9.30 5.75
C THR A 107 14.12 -9.55 4.44
N GLU A 108 13.43 -9.95 3.38
CA GLU A 108 14.04 -10.14 2.06
C GLU A 108 14.54 -8.83 1.44
N ILE A 109 13.87 -7.69 1.69
CA ILE A 109 14.38 -6.36 1.31
C ILE A 109 15.70 -6.07 2.05
N GLY A 110 15.76 -6.32 3.36
CA GLY A 110 16.98 -6.14 4.16
C GLY A 110 18.16 -7.00 3.71
N LYS A 111 17.90 -8.27 3.31
CA LYS A 111 18.93 -9.13 2.71
C LYS A 111 19.47 -8.58 1.40
N ARG A 112 18.59 -8.07 0.53
CA ARG A 112 18.98 -7.45 -0.75
C ARG A 112 19.81 -6.19 -0.53
N ARG A 113 19.41 -5.34 0.41
CA ARG A 113 20.16 -4.15 0.84
C ARG A 113 21.57 -4.53 1.27
N SER A 114 21.71 -5.56 2.10
CA SER A 114 23.02 -6.04 2.58
C SER A 114 23.89 -6.61 1.46
N ALA A 115 23.29 -7.30 0.49
CA ALA A 115 23.99 -7.80 -0.69
C ALA A 115 24.48 -6.65 -1.59
N ASP A 116 23.63 -5.65 -1.89
CA ASP A 116 24.01 -4.46 -2.68
C ASP A 116 25.16 -3.69 -2.00
N LEU A 117 25.09 -3.53 -0.68
CA LEU A 117 26.15 -2.88 0.10
C LEU A 117 27.48 -3.65 0.06
N THR A 118 27.42 -4.98 0.04
CA THR A 118 28.62 -5.83 -0.02
C THR A 118 29.32 -5.71 -1.38
N GLU A 119 28.53 -5.65 -2.45
CA GLU A 119 29.00 -5.46 -3.83
C GLU A 119 29.49 -4.02 -4.07
N HIS A 120 28.84 -3.02 -3.45
CA HIS A 120 29.12 -1.60 -3.64
C HIS A 120 29.50 -0.93 -2.33
N ARG A 121 30.77 -1.06 -1.98
CA ARG A 121 31.35 -0.49 -0.75
C ARG A 121 31.84 0.95 -0.91
N ASP A 122 31.44 1.63 -1.97
CA ASP A 122 31.72 3.04 -2.17
C ASP A 122 30.79 3.93 -1.33
N ALA A 123 31.03 5.24 -1.33
CA ALA A 123 30.20 6.18 -0.57
C ALA A 123 28.73 6.15 -1.05
N ALA A 124 28.52 6.08 -2.37
CA ALA A 124 27.19 6.03 -2.96
C ALA A 124 26.42 4.75 -2.56
N GLY A 125 27.06 3.58 -2.56
CA GLY A 125 26.44 2.34 -2.10
C GLY A 125 26.03 2.38 -0.63
N ARG A 126 26.86 2.96 0.24
CA ARG A 126 26.51 3.18 1.67
C ARG A 126 25.31 4.10 1.84
N GLU A 127 25.27 5.21 1.11
CA GLU A 127 24.18 6.19 1.18
C GLU A 127 22.85 5.55 0.73
N ARG A 128 22.85 4.82 -0.39
CA ARG A 128 21.68 4.05 -0.83
C ARG A 128 21.24 3.02 0.20
N ALA A 129 22.17 2.26 0.77
CA ALA A 129 21.82 1.27 1.78
C ALA A 129 21.15 1.94 3.00
N SER A 130 21.63 3.11 3.42
CA SER A 130 20.99 3.88 4.49
C SER A 130 19.59 4.36 4.12
N ARG A 131 19.38 4.87 2.90
CA ARG A 131 18.04 5.23 2.37
C ARG A 131 17.08 4.03 2.40
N VAL A 132 17.51 2.86 1.94
CA VAL A 132 16.68 1.65 1.95
C VAL A 132 16.37 1.17 3.36
N GLU A 133 17.34 1.27 4.29
CA GLU A 133 17.14 0.93 5.70
C GLU A 133 16.10 1.83 6.39
N MET A 134 16.11 3.13 6.07
CA MET A 134 15.10 4.07 6.55
C MET A 134 13.69 3.65 6.07
N LEU A 135 13.55 3.28 4.79
CA LEU A 135 12.27 2.78 4.24
C LEU A 135 11.84 1.46 4.87
N GLU A 136 12.78 0.53 5.09
CA GLU A 136 12.54 -0.75 5.78
C GLU A 136 12.01 -0.51 7.20
N ALA A 137 12.64 0.39 7.95
CA ALA A 137 12.21 0.75 9.30
C ALA A 137 10.82 1.43 9.30
N ALA A 138 10.53 2.30 8.34
CA ALA A 138 9.21 2.91 8.19
C ALA A 138 8.13 1.87 7.88
N ALA A 139 8.43 0.95 6.97
CA ALA A 139 7.52 -0.12 6.58
C ALA A 139 7.28 -1.11 7.73
N GLN A 140 8.31 -1.44 8.51
CA GLN A 140 8.16 -2.27 9.70
C GLN A 140 7.19 -1.65 10.69
N ARG A 141 7.35 -0.35 10.99
CA ARG A 141 6.40 0.37 11.87
C ARG A 141 4.97 0.31 11.34
N ALA A 142 4.78 0.44 10.02
CA ALA A 142 3.46 0.35 9.42
C ALA A 142 2.85 -1.06 9.52
N VAL A 143 3.66 -2.12 9.41
CA VAL A 143 3.22 -3.50 9.64
C VAL A 143 2.85 -3.73 11.10
N ASP A 144 3.66 -3.23 12.04
CA ASP A 144 3.41 -3.37 13.48
C ASP A 144 2.11 -2.64 13.87
N GLU A 145 1.91 -1.40 13.40
CA GLU A 145 0.68 -0.65 13.62
C GLU A 145 -0.53 -1.36 13.02
N PHE A 146 -0.40 -1.89 11.80
CA PHE A 146 -1.45 -2.67 11.15
C PHE A 146 -1.80 -3.95 11.93
N ALA A 147 -0.82 -4.63 12.51
CA ALA A 147 -1.08 -5.78 13.38
C ALA A 147 -1.86 -5.37 14.64
N ASP A 148 -1.45 -4.29 15.30
CA ASP A 148 -2.07 -3.75 16.51
C ASP A 148 -3.52 -3.27 16.28
N GLU A 149 -3.84 -2.78 15.08
CA GLU A 149 -5.20 -2.35 14.71
C GLU A 149 -6.23 -3.46 14.93
N PHE A 150 -5.90 -4.71 14.63
CA PHE A 150 -6.84 -5.81 14.80
C PHE A 150 -7.19 -6.06 16.26
N ASP A 151 -6.21 -5.98 17.16
CA ASP A 151 -6.44 -6.20 18.59
C ASP A 151 -7.26 -5.06 19.19
N LYS A 152 -6.98 -3.81 18.78
CA LYS A 152 -7.80 -2.63 19.12
C LYS A 152 -9.23 -2.78 18.61
N MET A 153 -9.42 -3.24 17.37
CA MET A 153 -10.74 -3.46 16.78
C MET A 153 -11.50 -4.59 17.45
N ALA A 154 -10.84 -5.69 17.78
CA ALA A 154 -11.45 -6.79 18.52
C ALA A 154 -11.93 -6.33 19.92
N GLU A 155 -11.15 -5.51 20.61
CA GLU A 155 -11.57 -4.92 21.88
C GLU A 155 -12.78 -4.00 21.72
N LEU A 156 -12.76 -3.12 20.70
CA LEU A 156 -13.87 -2.21 20.42
C LEU A 156 -15.16 -2.98 20.12
N ARG A 157 -15.10 -4.06 19.34
CA ARG A 157 -16.24 -4.95 19.07
C ARG A 157 -16.80 -5.57 20.34
N ARG A 158 -15.95 -6.14 21.20
CA ARG A 158 -16.40 -6.71 22.49
C ARG A 158 -17.14 -5.68 23.34
N ARG A 159 -16.61 -4.45 23.41
CA ARG A 159 -17.23 -3.35 24.15
C ARG A 159 -18.57 -2.93 23.54
N ALA A 160 -18.63 -2.77 22.22
CA ALA A 160 -19.85 -2.41 21.51
C ALA A 160 -20.94 -3.48 21.68
N THR A 161 -20.62 -4.76 21.52
CA THR A 161 -21.57 -5.86 21.74
C THR A 161 -22.09 -5.90 23.17
N LYS A 162 -21.23 -5.65 24.17
CA LYS A 162 -21.68 -5.58 25.57
C LYS A 162 -22.61 -4.39 25.85
N ALA A 163 -22.39 -3.25 25.20
CA ALA A 163 -23.17 -2.03 25.42
C ALA A 163 -24.50 -2.00 24.62
N LEU A 164 -24.49 -2.60 23.42
CA LEU A 164 -25.61 -2.52 22.46
C LEU A 164 -26.35 -3.85 22.28
N GLY A 165 -25.79 -4.96 22.76
CA GLY A 165 -26.45 -6.26 22.79
C GLY A 165 -27.57 -6.25 23.83
N ARG A 166 -28.80 -6.05 23.39
CA ARG A 166 -30.01 -6.43 24.11
C ARG A 166 -30.37 -7.88 23.80
#